data_AF-A0A409XD74-F1
#
_entry.id   AF-A0A409XD74-F1
#
_cell.length_a   1.000
_cell.length_b   1.000
_cell.length_c   1.000
_cell.angle_alpha   90.00
_cell.angle_beta   90.00
_cell.angle_gamma   90.00
#
_symmetry.space_group_name_H-M   'P 1'
#
loop_
_entity.id
_entity.type
_entity.pdbx_description
1 polymer ?
#
loop_
_entity_poly.entity_id
_entity_poly.type
_entity_poly.pdbx_seq_one_letter_code
_entity_poly.pdbx_strand_id
1 'polypeptide(L)'
;MPPKATPSSTQSQTGALPVDLSISAQVEKIGEGAPATDLIKVLLQRIAIDVGQFVRDVHSSSQVYLRARVVYDCIQDLIRKVDSSAELEWDAFDIYTGTIPILERILLDFYASHRKESRDHLPPATGVDTAFIFITAWDYDRKMLEKAFTDLATERFLKMSPEVKTQLEASRHVPRSTDDINTLRALSIYFTANKLAERDIIQQRGGKLLSEVRRAIHGIIAKATKSPASTQETSRIVIMTLMLAYIPFALLTGDEVTQDWKDYLRSSLVWEALQRLLDNLTKHVSSQGPTVDDIEAEWEKVKDILLKLTATSIDTNAEILELLRLAARIRRPFHGRSVELIRMLYYLDGYSKRDQKVTRHRKDLKLVLDDTITSLESTQKAVSDVKSITLNADEYKKQETELRDVLRKVEETFSTFGIANQWSDKESSYNVAAKIDESHLTAMRQRLGLAA
;
A
#
# COMPACT_ATOMS: atom_id res chain seq x y z
N MET A 1 16.98 -61.91 6.83
CA MET A 1 16.09 -61.07 6.01
C MET A 1 14.65 -61.52 6.21
N PRO A 2 13.85 -60.73 6.93
CA PRO A 2 12.41 -60.65 6.71
C PRO A 2 12.02 -59.21 6.30
N PRO A 3 10.97 -59.00 5.46
CA PRO A 3 10.56 -57.67 5.06
C PRO A 3 9.76 -56.98 6.17
N LYS A 4 10.09 -55.70 6.38
CA LYS A 4 9.50 -54.79 7.35
C LYS A 4 8.17 -54.28 6.80
N ALA A 5 7.08 -54.50 7.53
CA ALA A 5 5.74 -54.03 7.18
C ALA A 5 5.69 -52.49 7.14
N THR A 6 5.10 -51.96 6.07
CA THR A 6 4.79 -50.53 5.89
C THR A 6 3.45 -50.23 6.56
N PRO A 7 3.29 -49.14 7.33
CA PRO A 7 1.98 -48.71 7.79
C PRO A 7 1.27 -47.95 6.67
N SER A 8 0.05 -48.39 6.33
CA SER A 8 -0.85 -47.69 5.42
C SER A 8 -1.36 -46.40 6.08
N SER A 9 -1.05 -45.25 5.49
CA SER A 9 -1.70 -43.99 5.84
C SER A 9 -3.05 -43.93 5.14
N THR A 10 -4.13 -44.09 5.92
CA THR A 10 -5.49 -43.80 5.52
C THR A 10 -5.62 -42.28 5.32
N GLN A 11 -5.53 -41.81 4.07
CA GLN A 11 -5.94 -40.46 3.72
C GLN A 11 -7.46 -40.41 3.69
N SER A 12 -8.03 -39.70 4.66
CA SER A 12 -9.41 -39.20 4.62
C SER A 12 -9.50 -38.19 3.48
N GLN A 13 -10.05 -38.62 2.33
CA GLN A 13 -10.49 -37.73 1.27
C GLN A 13 -11.84 -37.14 1.69
N THR A 14 -11.82 -35.95 2.28
CA THR A 14 -12.99 -35.07 2.30
C THR A 14 -13.16 -34.50 0.89
N GLY A 15 -14.12 -35.06 0.16
CA GLY A 15 -14.46 -34.65 -1.20
C GLY A 15 -15.00 -33.22 -1.26
N ALA A 16 -14.13 -32.26 -1.56
CA ALA A 16 -14.53 -31.02 -2.19
C ALA A 16 -14.39 -31.22 -3.71
N LEU A 17 -15.50 -31.19 -4.43
CA LEU A 17 -15.50 -31.25 -5.89
C LEU A 17 -14.71 -30.03 -6.45
N PRO A 18 -13.95 -30.20 -7.55
CA PRO A 18 -13.33 -29.08 -8.24
C PRO A 18 -14.45 -28.18 -8.80
N VAL A 19 -14.56 -26.96 -8.29
CA VAL A 19 -15.52 -25.97 -8.78
C VAL A 19 -15.01 -25.44 -10.12
N ASP A 20 -15.64 -25.83 -11.22
CA ASP A 20 -15.52 -25.14 -12.50
C ASP A 20 -16.09 -23.72 -12.34
N LEU A 21 -15.20 -22.74 -12.30
CA LEU A 21 -15.49 -21.32 -12.00
C LEU A 21 -16.16 -20.58 -13.17
N SER A 22 -16.46 -21.25 -14.29
CA SER A 22 -17.29 -20.66 -15.33
C SER A 22 -18.77 -20.71 -14.92
N ILE A 23 -19.16 -19.90 -13.93
CA ILE A 23 -20.57 -19.72 -13.55
C ILE A 23 -21.44 -19.37 -14.76
N SER A 24 -20.88 -18.67 -15.75
CA SER A 24 -21.49 -18.39 -17.05
C SER A 24 -21.96 -19.66 -17.79
N ALA A 25 -21.21 -20.76 -17.74
CA ALA A 25 -21.61 -22.04 -18.32
C ALA A 25 -22.70 -22.77 -17.50
N GLN A 26 -22.94 -22.32 -16.26
CA GLN A 26 -24.04 -22.81 -15.42
C GLN A 26 -25.34 -22.04 -15.62
N VAL A 27 -25.32 -20.87 -16.28
CA VAL A 27 -26.51 -20.06 -16.62
C VAL A 27 -27.45 -20.83 -17.52
N GLU A 28 -26.91 -21.53 -18.51
CA GLU A 28 -27.67 -22.36 -19.46
C GLU A 28 -28.29 -23.62 -18.81
N LYS A 29 -27.88 -23.95 -17.58
CA LYS A 29 -28.36 -25.11 -16.83
C LYS A 29 -29.51 -24.80 -15.88
N ILE A 30 -30.00 -23.56 -15.84
CA ILE A 30 -31.22 -23.22 -15.09
C ILE A 30 -32.41 -23.56 -15.99
N GLY A 31 -33.06 -24.70 -15.73
CA GLY A 31 -34.17 -25.22 -16.53
C GLY A 31 -35.37 -24.26 -16.63
N GLU A 32 -36.35 -24.60 -17.46
CA GLU A 32 -37.67 -23.97 -17.36
C GLU A 32 -38.26 -24.30 -15.99
N GLY A 33 -38.58 -23.25 -15.23
CA GLY A 33 -39.18 -23.35 -13.91
C GLY A 33 -40.67 -23.02 -13.97
N ALA A 34 -41.37 -23.21 -12.86
CA ALA A 34 -42.77 -22.80 -12.74
C ALA A 34 -42.91 -21.26 -12.84
N PRO A 35 -43.99 -20.74 -13.44
CA PRO A 35 -44.20 -19.29 -13.61
C PRO A 35 -44.08 -18.47 -12.31
N ALA A 36 -44.45 -19.06 -11.17
CA ALA A 36 -44.34 -18.43 -9.85
C ALA A 36 -42.89 -18.12 -9.43
N THR A 37 -41.89 -18.58 -10.16
CA THR A 37 -40.46 -18.44 -9.84
C THR A 37 -39.65 -17.72 -10.90
N ASP A 38 -40.32 -17.13 -11.90
CA ASP A 38 -39.66 -16.47 -13.04
C ASP A 38 -38.70 -15.35 -12.59
N LEU A 39 -39.09 -14.56 -11.58
CA LEU A 39 -38.23 -13.50 -11.04
C LEU A 39 -36.95 -14.08 -10.41
N ILE A 40 -37.06 -15.16 -9.62
CA ILE A 40 -35.90 -15.84 -9.02
C ILE A 40 -34.95 -16.32 -10.13
N LYS A 41 -35.49 -16.94 -11.18
CA LYS A 41 -34.71 -17.40 -12.33
C LYS A 41 -33.96 -16.25 -13.00
N VAL A 42 -34.64 -15.15 -13.31
CA VAL A 42 -34.03 -13.96 -13.94
C VAL A 42 -32.91 -13.40 -13.07
N LEU A 43 -33.14 -13.29 -11.75
CA LEU A 43 -32.13 -12.79 -10.82
C LEU A 43 -30.92 -13.71 -10.73
N LEU A 44 -31.13 -15.04 -10.66
CA LEU A 44 -30.03 -16.01 -10.68
C LEU A 44 -29.21 -15.94 -11.96
N GLN A 45 -29.87 -15.84 -13.13
CA GLN A 45 -29.18 -15.67 -14.41
C GLN A 45 -28.36 -14.39 -14.44
N ARG A 46 -28.92 -13.28 -13.94
CA ARG A 46 -28.24 -11.99 -13.95
C ARG A 46 -27.05 -11.96 -12.99
N ILE A 47 -27.22 -12.50 -11.78
CA ILE A 47 -26.14 -12.65 -10.80
C ILE A 47 -25.03 -13.52 -11.38
N ALA A 48 -25.37 -14.63 -12.05
CA ALA A 48 -24.38 -15.51 -12.64
C ALA A 48 -23.55 -14.81 -13.74
N ILE A 49 -24.18 -13.99 -14.59
CA ILE A 49 -23.49 -13.16 -15.58
C ILE A 49 -22.54 -12.19 -14.91
N ASP A 50 -23.02 -11.45 -13.89
CA ASP A 50 -22.22 -10.44 -13.22
C ASP A 50 -21.06 -11.07 -12.44
N VAL A 51 -21.28 -12.16 -11.70
CA VAL A 51 -20.22 -12.90 -10.98
C VAL A 51 -19.15 -13.42 -11.94
N GLY A 52 -19.53 -13.82 -13.15
CA GLY A 52 -18.58 -14.22 -14.21
C GLY A 52 -17.64 -13.10 -14.66
N GLN A 53 -17.95 -11.84 -14.33
CA GLN A 53 -17.12 -10.67 -14.64
C GLN A 53 -16.32 -10.15 -13.44
N PHE A 54 -16.53 -10.73 -12.25
CA PHE A 54 -15.85 -10.27 -11.05
C PHE A 54 -14.38 -10.65 -11.10
N VAL A 55 -13.53 -9.71 -10.68
CA VAL A 55 -12.09 -9.97 -10.48
C VAL A 55 -11.83 -10.31 -9.01
N ARG A 56 -12.51 -9.64 -8.07
CA ARG A 56 -12.50 -9.95 -6.62
C ARG A 56 -13.82 -10.57 -6.14
N ASP A 57 -13.78 -11.22 -4.98
CA ASP A 57 -14.94 -11.89 -4.35
C ASP A 57 -15.60 -12.96 -5.25
N VAL A 58 -14.85 -13.51 -6.19
CA VAL A 58 -15.34 -14.49 -7.17
C VAL A 58 -15.87 -15.72 -6.44
N HIS A 59 -15.07 -16.31 -5.55
CA HIS A 59 -15.43 -17.56 -4.89
C HIS A 59 -16.59 -17.38 -3.91
N SER A 60 -16.60 -16.29 -3.15
CA SER A 60 -17.67 -15.97 -2.20
C SER A 60 -18.98 -15.70 -2.92
N SER A 61 -18.96 -14.88 -3.98
CA SER A 61 -20.16 -14.58 -4.78
C SER A 61 -20.67 -15.84 -5.51
N SER A 62 -19.75 -16.68 -6.00
CA SER A 62 -20.08 -18.00 -6.56
C SER A 62 -20.89 -18.85 -5.60
N GLN A 63 -20.51 -18.84 -4.32
CA GLN A 63 -21.16 -19.65 -3.29
C GLN A 63 -22.52 -19.10 -2.90
N VAL A 64 -22.71 -17.78 -2.90
CA VAL A 64 -24.05 -17.18 -2.76
C VAL A 64 -24.96 -17.67 -3.89
N TYR A 65 -24.49 -17.60 -5.14
CA TYR A 65 -25.23 -18.09 -6.31
C TYR A 65 -25.58 -19.58 -6.19
N LEU A 66 -24.60 -20.45 -5.90
CA LEU A 66 -24.81 -21.89 -5.80
C LEU A 66 -25.80 -22.26 -4.69
N ARG A 67 -25.71 -21.61 -3.52
CA ARG A 67 -26.64 -21.84 -2.41
C ARG A 67 -28.05 -21.37 -2.73
N ALA A 68 -28.18 -20.19 -3.35
CA ALA A 68 -29.48 -19.70 -3.79
C ALA A 68 -30.10 -20.60 -4.86
N ARG A 69 -29.29 -21.15 -5.78
CA ARG A 69 -29.73 -22.12 -6.78
C ARG A 69 -30.27 -23.39 -6.14
N VAL A 70 -29.61 -23.93 -5.10
CA VAL A 70 -30.08 -25.12 -4.38
C VAL A 70 -31.46 -24.90 -3.77
N VAL A 71 -31.70 -23.70 -3.20
CA VAL A 71 -33.02 -23.32 -2.69
C VAL A 71 -34.04 -23.24 -3.84
N TYR A 72 -33.69 -22.61 -4.95
CA TYR A 72 -34.55 -22.53 -6.13
C TYR A 72 -34.92 -23.91 -6.68
N ASP A 73 -33.95 -24.82 -6.83
CA ASP A 73 -34.17 -26.18 -7.33
C ASP A 73 -35.12 -26.94 -6.38
N CYS A 74 -34.98 -26.78 -5.06
CA CYS A 74 -35.90 -27.35 -4.08
C CYS A 74 -37.32 -26.75 -4.16
N ILE A 75 -37.45 -25.44 -4.40
CA ILE A 75 -38.75 -24.79 -4.67
C ILE A 75 -39.40 -25.45 -5.90
N GLN A 76 -38.65 -25.69 -6.98
CA GLN A 76 -39.18 -26.37 -8.17
C GLN A 76 -39.65 -27.79 -7.86
N ASP A 77 -38.88 -28.55 -7.07
CA ASP A 77 -39.25 -29.90 -6.65
C ASP A 77 -40.56 -29.90 -5.83
N LEU A 78 -40.72 -28.95 -4.91
CA LEU A 78 -41.95 -28.81 -4.11
C LEU A 78 -43.15 -28.42 -4.96
N ILE A 79 -43.00 -27.51 -5.93
CA ILE A 79 -44.07 -27.16 -6.87
C ILE A 79 -44.46 -28.38 -7.71
N ARG A 80 -43.47 -29.11 -8.25
CA ARG A 80 -43.73 -30.36 -9.00
C ARG A 80 -44.43 -31.40 -8.13
N LYS A 81 -44.09 -31.51 -6.85
CA LYS A 81 -44.76 -32.42 -5.91
C LYS A 81 -46.24 -32.08 -5.76
N VAL A 82 -46.57 -30.80 -5.59
CA VAL A 82 -47.97 -30.35 -5.48
C VAL A 82 -48.74 -30.56 -6.80
N ASP A 83 -48.12 -30.28 -7.95
CA ASP A 83 -48.76 -30.39 -9.27
C ASP A 83 -49.00 -31.85 -9.70
N SER A 84 -48.11 -32.77 -9.32
CA SER A 84 -48.17 -34.18 -9.72
C SER A 84 -48.80 -35.13 -8.69
N SER A 85 -49.11 -34.64 -7.48
CA SER A 85 -49.70 -35.49 -6.43
C SER A 85 -51.19 -35.72 -6.65
N ALA A 86 -51.64 -36.93 -6.36
CA ALA A 86 -53.06 -37.26 -6.27
C ALA A 86 -53.66 -36.88 -4.90
N GLU A 87 -52.83 -36.56 -3.91
CA GLU A 87 -53.20 -36.20 -2.55
C GLU A 87 -52.95 -34.70 -2.27
N LEU A 88 -53.60 -34.16 -1.23
CA LEU A 88 -53.45 -32.76 -0.82
C LEU A 88 -52.10 -32.53 -0.13
N GLU A 89 -51.15 -31.95 -0.86
CA GLU A 89 -49.78 -31.64 -0.41
C GLU A 89 -49.66 -30.25 0.24
N TRP A 90 -50.44 -29.98 1.30
CA TRP A 90 -50.48 -28.68 1.98
C TRP A 90 -49.13 -28.22 2.52
N ASP A 91 -48.34 -29.14 3.10
CA ASP A 91 -47.03 -28.80 3.65
C ASP A 91 -46.08 -28.29 2.56
N ALA A 92 -46.04 -28.96 1.39
CA ALA A 92 -45.23 -28.52 0.27
C ALA A 92 -45.70 -27.17 -0.27
N PHE A 93 -47.02 -26.98 -0.37
CA PHE A 93 -47.64 -25.72 -0.78
C PHE A 93 -47.23 -24.55 0.12
N ASP A 94 -47.37 -24.71 1.44
CA ASP A 94 -47.03 -23.68 2.43
C ASP A 94 -45.53 -23.37 2.45
N ILE A 95 -44.68 -24.40 2.29
CA ILE A 95 -43.24 -24.22 2.24
C ILE A 95 -42.84 -23.41 1.01
N TYR A 96 -43.23 -23.81 -0.21
CA TYR A 96 -42.74 -23.13 -1.40
C TYR A 96 -43.30 -21.71 -1.52
N THR A 97 -44.60 -21.50 -1.24
CA THR A 97 -45.23 -20.16 -1.33
C THR A 97 -44.65 -19.18 -0.31
N GLY A 98 -44.33 -19.66 0.90
CA GLY A 98 -43.70 -18.85 1.92
C GLY A 98 -42.20 -18.56 1.67
N THR A 99 -41.55 -19.36 0.84
CA THR A 99 -40.10 -19.29 0.62
C THR A 99 -39.73 -18.42 -0.58
N ILE A 100 -40.57 -18.40 -1.63
CA ILE A 100 -40.36 -17.59 -2.85
C ILE A 100 -40.07 -16.12 -2.53
N PRO A 101 -40.91 -15.38 -1.77
CA PRO A 101 -40.68 -13.95 -1.52
C PRO A 101 -39.38 -13.66 -0.75
N ILE A 102 -38.95 -14.61 0.08
CA ILE A 102 -37.72 -14.45 0.87
C ILE A 102 -36.50 -14.61 -0.03
N LEU A 103 -36.50 -15.62 -0.90
CA LEU A 103 -35.40 -15.83 -1.85
C LEU A 103 -35.32 -14.67 -2.85
N GLU A 104 -36.46 -14.20 -3.36
CA GLU A 104 -36.51 -13.01 -4.23
C GLU A 104 -35.88 -11.80 -3.57
N ARG A 105 -36.26 -11.48 -2.32
CA ARG A 105 -35.69 -10.36 -1.56
C ARG A 105 -34.17 -10.50 -1.41
N ILE A 106 -33.67 -11.69 -1.06
CA ILE A 106 -32.24 -11.91 -0.87
C ILE A 106 -31.47 -11.68 -2.18
N LEU A 107 -31.98 -12.22 -3.28
CA LEU A 107 -31.36 -12.07 -4.59
C LEU A 107 -31.44 -10.63 -5.10
N LEU A 108 -32.56 -9.93 -4.87
CA LEU A 108 -32.71 -8.51 -5.18
C LEU A 108 -31.74 -7.65 -4.37
N ASP A 109 -31.64 -7.87 -3.06
CA ASP A 109 -30.70 -7.15 -2.18
C ASP A 109 -29.26 -7.36 -2.66
N PHE A 110 -28.89 -8.62 -2.98
CA PHE A 110 -27.57 -8.97 -3.47
C PHE A 110 -27.26 -8.30 -4.81
N TYR A 111 -28.21 -8.35 -5.75
CA TYR A 111 -28.08 -7.75 -7.07
C TYR A 111 -28.06 -6.22 -7.04
N ALA A 112 -28.93 -5.58 -6.26
CA ALA A 112 -29.02 -4.12 -6.16
C ALA A 112 -27.79 -3.51 -5.47
N SER A 113 -27.15 -4.27 -4.59
CA SER A 113 -25.90 -3.86 -3.93
C SER A 113 -24.69 -3.94 -4.87
N HIS A 114 -24.84 -4.51 -6.06
CA HIS A 114 -23.78 -4.61 -7.04
C HIS A 114 -23.52 -3.27 -7.72
N ARG A 115 -22.28 -2.76 -7.61
CA ARG A 115 -21.82 -1.55 -8.31
C ARG A 115 -21.29 -1.93 -9.70
N LYS A 116 -21.60 -1.10 -10.71
CA LYS A 116 -21.12 -1.25 -12.10
C LYS A 116 -19.61 -0.99 -12.28
N GLU A 117 -18.92 -0.55 -11.23
CA GLU A 117 -17.49 -0.24 -11.27
C GLU A 117 -16.64 -1.52 -11.34
N SER A 118 -15.44 -1.45 -11.92
CA SER A 118 -14.56 -2.62 -12.00
C SER A 118 -14.21 -3.12 -10.59
N ARG A 119 -14.43 -4.41 -10.36
CA ARG A 119 -14.14 -5.09 -9.10
C ARG A 119 -12.68 -5.53 -9.01
N ASP A 120 -11.77 -4.62 -9.34
CA ASP A 120 -10.33 -4.88 -9.30
C ASP A 120 -9.85 -5.23 -7.88
N HIS A 121 -8.68 -5.89 -7.78
CA HIS A 121 -8.10 -6.24 -6.47
C HIS A 121 -7.44 -5.06 -5.76
N LEU A 122 -7.05 -4.00 -6.50
CA LEU A 122 -6.26 -2.90 -5.97
C LEU A 122 -6.99 -1.57 -6.17
N PRO A 123 -6.86 -0.61 -5.23
CA PRO A 123 -7.40 0.73 -5.40
C PRO A 123 -6.85 1.41 -6.65
N PRO A 124 -7.62 2.30 -7.31
CA PRO A 124 -7.13 3.08 -8.44
C PRO A 124 -6.01 4.03 -8.00
N ALA A 125 -5.01 4.23 -8.87
CA ALA A 125 -3.87 5.14 -8.63
C ALA A 125 -4.12 6.57 -9.14
N THR A 126 -5.40 6.98 -9.22
CA THR A 126 -5.82 8.27 -9.82
C THR A 126 -5.95 9.39 -8.78
N GLY A 127 -6.12 9.04 -7.51
CA GLY A 127 -6.27 10.00 -6.43
C GLY A 127 -6.45 9.32 -5.07
N VAL A 128 -6.27 10.11 -4.00
CA VAL A 128 -6.47 9.61 -2.64
C VAL A 128 -7.95 9.31 -2.40
N ASP A 129 -8.85 10.22 -2.78
CA ASP A 129 -10.30 10.07 -2.58
C ASP A 129 -10.86 8.85 -3.31
N THR A 130 -10.44 8.64 -4.57
CA THR A 130 -10.88 7.50 -5.38
C THR A 130 -10.41 6.18 -4.79
N ALA A 131 -9.18 6.14 -4.27
CA ALA A 131 -8.67 4.97 -3.57
C ALA A 131 -9.45 4.68 -2.27
N PHE A 132 -9.86 5.70 -1.52
CA PHE A 132 -10.70 5.51 -0.34
C PHE A 132 -12.11 5.03 -0.67
N ILE A 133 -12.76 5.62 -1.68
CA ILE A 133 -14.07 5.17 -2.16
C ILE A 133 -14.01 3.68 -2.52
N PHE A 134 -12.92 3.26 -3.18
CA PHE A 134 -12.68 1.85 -3.49
C PHE A 134 -12.57 0.97 -2.25
N ILE A 135 -11.79 1.37 -1.22
CA ILE A 135 -11.62 0.59 0.01
C ILE A 135 -12.97 0.48 0.76
N THR A 136 -13.74 1.56 0.83
CA THR A 136 -15.08 1.54 1.44
C THR A 136 -16.05 0.65 0.65
N ALA A 137 -15.98 0.69 -0.69
CA ALA A 137 -16.77 -0.20 -1.54
C ALA A 137 -16.37 -1.67 -1.34
N TRP A 138 -15.08 -1.97 -1.19
CA TRP A 138 -14.58 -3.30 -0.88
C TRP A 138 -15.11 -3.83 0.45
N ASP A 139 -15.10 -3.01 1.50
CA ASP A 139 -15.65 -3.38 2.81
C ASP A 139 -17.17 -3.62 2.76
N TYR A 140 -17.87 -2.77 2.01
CA TYR A 140 -19.30 -2.92 1.78
C TYR A 140 -19.65 -4.21 1.03
N ASP A 141 -18.94 -4.53 -0.06
CA ASP A 141 -19.10 -5.77 -0.82
C ASP A 141 -18.93 -7.01 0.10
N ARG A 142 -17.94 -6.97 0.99
CA ARG A 142 -17.69 -8.03 1.98
C ARG A 142 -18.87 -8.21 2.93
N LYS A 143 -19.39 -7.12 3.50
CA LYS A 143 -20.55 -7.14 4.42
C LYS A 143 -21.82 -7.62 3.72
N MET A 144 -22.01 -7.22 2.47
CA MET A 144 -23.14 -7.65 1.65
C MET A 144 -23.13 -9.17 1.41
N LEU A 145 -21.99 -9.75 1.07
CA LEU A 145 -21.83 -11.20 0.93
C LEU A 145 -22.12 -11.94 2.24
N GLU A 146 -21.63 -11.41 3.36
CA GLU A 146 -21.88 -11.98 4.68
C GLU A 146 -23.38 -11.94 5.05
N LYS A 147 -24.07 -10.83 4.74
CA LYS A 147 -25.52 -10.72 4.85
C LYS A 147 -26.23 -11.76 3.99
N ALA A 148 -25.87 -11.90 2.72
CA ALA A 148 -26.49 -12.88 1.83
C ALA A 148 -26.34 -14.32 2.34
N PHE A 149 -25.16 -14.71 2.82
CA PHE A 149 -24.97 -16.03 3.44
C PHE A 149 -25.83 -16.22 4.70
N THR A 150 -25.95 -15.18 5.52
CA THR A 150 -26.73 -15.23 6.77
C THR A 150 -28.23 -15.34 6.46
N ASP A 151 -28.71 -14.57 5.49
CA ASP A 151 -30.12 -14.59 5.07
C ASP A 151 -30.49 -15.92 4.40
N LEU A 152 -29.56 -16.54 3.65
CA LEU A 152 -29.74 -17.87 3.08
C LEU A 152 -29.70 -18.99 4.14
N ALA A 153 -29.09 -18.76 5.31
CA ALA A 153 -29.04 -19.73 6.41
C ALA A 153 -30.22 -19.58 7.39
N THR A 154 -31.33 -18.96 6.98
CA THR A 154 -32.52 -18.81 7.82
C THR A 154 -33.24 -20.13 8.03
N GLU A 155 -33.87 -20.30 9.20
CA GLU A 155 -34.58 -21.52 9.60
C GLU A 155 -35.61 -21.98 8.57
N ARG A 156 -36.22 -21.05 7.81
CA ARG A 156 -37.19 -21.38 6.76
C ARG A 156 -36.57 -22.21 5.63
N PHE A 157 -35.38 -21.85 5.15
CA PHE A 157 -34.70 -22.63 4.11
C PHE A 157 -34.14 -23.95 4.66
N LEU A 158 -33.61 -23.93 5.89
CA LEU A 158 -33.04 -25.13 6.53
C LEU A 158 -34.06 -26.24 6.79
N LYS A 159 -35.36 -25.89 6.88
CA LYS A 159 -36.46 -26.85 7.06
C LYS A 159 -36.98 -27.46 5.76
N MET A 160 -36.53 -26.98 4.59
CA MET A 160 -37.05 -27.47 3.30
C MET A 160 -36.63 -28.92 3.02
N SER A 161 -35.35 -29.24 3.21
CA SER A 161 -34.82 -30.61 3.11
C SER A 161 -33.48 -30.77 3.83
N PRO A 162 -33.08 -32.00 4.22
CA PRO A 162 -31.76 -32.28 4.79
C PRO A 162 -30.58 -31.90 3.87
N GLU A 163 -30.75 -32.07 2.56
CA GLU A 163 -29.75 -31.75 1.54
C GLU A 163 -29.57 -30.22 1.44
N VAL A 164 -30.67 -29.47 1.36
CA VAL A 164 -30.67 -28.01 1.35
C VAL A 164 -29.98 -27.49 2.61
N LYS A 165 -30.36 -28.00 3.79
CA LYS A 165 -29.72 -27.66 5.05
C LYS A 165 -28.21 -27.86 5.01
N THR A 166 -27.77 -29.05 4.58
CA THR A 166 -26.34 -29.39 4.51
C THR A 166 -25.55 -28.43 3.61
N GLN A 167 -26.11 -28.04 2.46
CA GLN A 167 -25.44 -27.12 1.54
C GLN A 167 -25.44 -25.67 2.05
N LEU A 168 -26.52 -25.23 2.69
CA LEU A 168 -26.63 -23.88 3.25
C LEU A 168 -25.74 -23.69 4.49
N GLU A 169 -25.57 -24.72 5.31
CA GLU A 169 -24.69 -24.74 6.49
C GLU A 169 -23.22 -25.02 6.14
N ALA A 170 -22.91 -25.36 4.88
CA ALA A 170 -21.55 -25.61 4.44
C ALA A 170 -20.63 -24.42 4.77
N SER A 171 -19.37 -24.70 5.11
CA SER A 171 -18.42 -23.67 5.52
C SER A 171 -18.20 -22.63 4.41
N ARG A 172 -18.41 -21.35 4.74
CA ARG A 172 -18.09 -20.20 3.88
C ARG A 172 -16.65 -19.69 4.04
N HIS A 173 -15.89 -20.26 4.98
CA HIS A 173 -14.53 -19.80 5.28
C HIS A 173 -13.53 -20.05 4.15
N VAL A 174 -13.63 -21.20 3.47
CA VAL A 174 -12.70 -21.57 2.39
C VAL A 174 -12.84 -20.65 1.16
N PRO A 175 -14.06 -20.42 0.62
CA PRO A 175 -14.27 -19.45 -0.46
C PRO A 175 -13.78 -18.05 -0.09
N ARG A 176 -14.14 -17.57 1.11
CA ARG A 176 -13.73 -16.25 1.60
C ARG A 176 -12.21 -16.12 1.73
N SER A 177 -11.57 -17.09 2.35
CA SER A 177 -10.12 -17.13 2.50
C SER A 177 -9.41 -17.13 1.14
N THR A 178 -9.99 -17.79 0.13
CA THR A 178 -9.46 -17.79 -1.23
C THR A 178 -9.48 -16.40 -1.85
N ASP A 179 -10.61 -15.68 -1.74
CA ASP A 179 -10.73 -14.30 -2.23
C ASP A 179 -9.79 -13.33 -1.50
N ASP A 180 -9.65 -13.50 -0.18
CA ASP A 180 -8.73 -12.73 0.67
C ASP A 180 -7.27 -12.96 0.24
N ILE A 181 -6.87 -14.22 0.02
CA ILE A 181 -5.53 -14.58 -0.47
C ILE A 181 -5.26 -14.00 -1.87
N ASN A 182 -6.24 -14.01 -2.77
CA ASN A 182 -6.06 -13.42 -4.10
C ASN A 182 -5.80 -11.90 -4.01
N THR A 183 -6.53 -11.21 -3.14
CA THR A 183 -6.31 -9.78 -2.87
C THR A 183 -4.94 -9.51 -2.25
N LEU A 184 -4.54 -10.30 -1.24
CA LEU A 184 -3.21 -10.22 -0.63
C LEU A 184 -2.09 -10.52 -1.64
N ARG A 185 -2.31 -11.45 -2.57
CA ARG A 185 -1.35 -11.76 -3.65
C ARG A 185 -1.20 -10.58 -4.60
N ALA A 186 -2.29 -9.94 -5.00
CA ALA A 186 -2.24 -8.73 -5.84
C ALA A 186 -1.44 -7.61 -5.17
N LEU A 187 -1.69 -7.36 -3.87
CA LEU A 187 -0.91 -6.41 -3.06
C LEU A 187 0.58 -6.81 -3.01
N SER A 188 0.87 -8.08 -2.76
CA SER A 188 2.25 -8.58 -2.69
C SER A 188 3.01 -8.38 -4.00
N ILE A 189 2.39 -8.68 -5.14
CA ILE A 189 2.98 -8.48 -6.47
C ILE A 189 3.30 -7.01 -6.67
N TYR A 190 2.34 -6.13 -6.33
CA TYR A 190 2.52 -4.69 -6.47
C TYR A 190 3.68 -4.16 -5.61
N PHE A 191 3.71 -4.46 -4.31
CA PHE A 191 4.77 -3.98 -3.41
C PHE A 191 6.15 -4.53 -3.78
N THR A 192 6.21 -5.76 -4.32
CA THR A 192 7.47 -6.36 -4.81
C THR A 192 7.97 -5.65 -6.07
N ALA A 193 7.07 -5.28 -6.98
CA ALA A 193 7.41 -4.62 -8.24
C ALA A 193 7.67 -3.10 -8.10
N ASN A 194 7.19 -2.47 -7.04
CA ASN A 194 7.30 -1.03 -6.84
C ASN A 194 8.77 -0.59 -6.65
N LYS A 195 9.19 0.43 -7.41
CA LYS A 195 10.59 0.87 -7.51
C LYS A 195 10.97 2.04 -6.59
N LEU A 196 10.09 2.47 -5.69
CA LEU A 196 10.43 3.51 -4.71
C LEU A 196 11.65 3.10 -3.88
N ALA A 197 12.52 4.06 -3.64
CA ALA A 197 13.74 3.93 -2.85
C ALA A 197 13.70 4.91 -1.66
N GLU A 198 14.57 4.70 -0.65
CA GLU A 198 14.62 5.54 0.55
C GLU A 198 14.80 7.03 0.24
N ARG A 199 15.55 7.33 -0.83
CA ARG A 199 15.77 8.71 -1.31
C ARG A 199 14.51 9.40 -1.84
N ASP A 200 13.49 8.62 -2.19
CA ASP A 200 12.23 9.16 -2.68
C ASP A 200 11.35 9.63 -1.50
N ILE A 201 11.68 9.22 -0.28
CA ILE A 201 10.97 9.59 0.94
C ILE A 201 11.76 10.66 1.69
N ILE A 202 11.06 11.70 2.12
CA ILE A 202 11.63 12.83 2.83
C ILE A 202 11.73 12.46 4.30
N GLN A 203 12.93 12.13 4.75
CA GLN A 203 13.24 11.66 6.10
C GLN A 203 14.62 12.15 6.55
N GLN A 204 14.96 11.94 7.82
CA GLN A 204 16.29 12.23 8.34
C GLN A 204 17.35 11.38 7.63
N ARG A 205 18.57 11.92 7.49
CA ARG A 205 19.69 11.21 6.85
C ARG A 205 19.93 9.86 7.54
N GLY A 206 20.00 8.79 6.75
CA GLY A 206 20.15 7.42 7.24
C GLY A 206 18.86 6.75 7.74
N GLY A 207 17.72 7.45 7.66
CA GLY A 207 16.39 6.86 7.90
C GLY A 207 16.10 5.69 6.96
N LYS A 208 15.29 4.75 7.44
CA LYS A 208 14.88 3.53 6.72
C LYS A 208 13.37 3.36 6.68
N LEU A 209 12.61 4.46 6.73
CA LEU A 209 11.16 4.43 6.87
C LEU A 209 10.50 3.58 5.77
N LEU A 210 10.93 3.73 4.50
CA LEU A 210 10.36 2.97 3.40
C LEU A 210 10.64 1.47 3.54
N SER A 211 11.87 1.08 3.88
CA SER A 211 12.27 -0.31 4.06
C SER A 211 11.56 -0.94 5.27
N GLU A 212 11.37 -0.18 6.34
CA GLU A 212 10.65 -0.63 7.53
C GLU A 212 9.17 -0.87 7.22
N VAL A 213 8.51 0.07 6.52
CA VAL A 213 7.14 -0.09 6.03
C VAL A 213 7.02 -1.28 5.07
N ARG A 214 7.92 -1.41 4.08
CA ARG A 214 7.94 -2.56 3.15
C ARG A 214 8.14 -3.88 3.89
N ARG A 215 9.04 -3.92 4.88
CA ARG A 215 9.29 -5.11 5.69
C ARG A 215 8.04 -5.51 6.48
N ALA A 216 7.36 -4.54 7.10
CA ALA A 216 6.12 -4.78 7.83
C ALA A 216 5.02 -5.31 6.90
N ILE A 217 4.79 -4.67 5.75
CA ILE A 217 3.84 -5.11 4.71
C ILE A 217 4.09 -6.55 4.29
N HIS A 218 5.32 -6.89 3.87
CA HIS A 218 5.65 -8.25 3.44
C HIS A 218 5.51 -9.26 4.58
N GLY A 219 5.86 -8.88 5.81
CA GLY A 219 5.67 -9.71 7.00
C GLY A 219 4.20 -10.03 7.26
N ILE A 220 3.33 -9.01 7.21
CA ILE A 220 1.88 -9.14 7.39
C ILE A 220 1.29 -10.02 6.27
N ILE A 221 1.59 -9.74 5.00
CA ILE A 221 1.09 -10.53 3.85
C ILE A 221 1.53 -12.00 3.96
N ALA A 222 2.81 -12.25 4.22
CA ALA A 222 3.33 -13.60 4.34
C ALA A 222 2.66 -14.36 5.48
N LYS A 223 2.41 -13.70 6.61
CA LYS A 223 1.72 -14.29 7.75
C LYS A 223 0.25 -14.57 7.45
N ALA A 224 -0.48 -13.58 6.92
CA ALA A 224 -1.90 -13.71 6.58
C ALA A 224 -2.14 -14.78 5.50
N THR A 225 -1.20 -14.99 4.59
CA THR A 225 -1.29 -16.03 3.54
C THR A 225 -0.96 -17.43 4.08
N LYS A 226 0.06 -17.56 4.95
CA LYS A 226 0.47 -18.86 5.51
C LYS A 226 -0.43 -19.34 6.64
N SER A 227 -0.94 -18.41 7.44
CA SER A 227 -1.79 -18.68 8.59
C SER A 227 -2.93 -17.66 8.57
N PRO A 228 -3.97 -17.92 7.76
CA PRO A 228 -5.15 -17.06 7.68
C PRO A 228 -5.70 -16.77 9.07
N ALA A 229 -6.18 -15.55 9.27
CA ALA A 229 -6.69 -15.14 10.57
C ALA A 229 -7.84 -16.04 11.03
N SER A 230 -7.94 -16.24 12.34
CA SER A 230 -9.00 -17.04 12.94
C SER A 230 -10.38 -16.39 12.82
N THR A 231 -10.44 -15.07 12.63
CA THR A 231 -11.69 -14.31 12.48
C THR A 231 -11.73 -13.59 11.13
N GLN A 232 -12.95 -13.47 10.57
CA GLN A 232 -13.16 -12.70 9.34
C GLN A 232 -12.82 -11.21 9.51
N GLU A 233 -13.00 -10.70 10.73
CA GLU A 233 -12.79 -9.31 11.11
C GLU A 233 -11.30 -8.95 11.09
N THR A 234 -10.44 -9.83 11.60
CA THR A 234 -8.98 -9.65 11.48
C THR A 234 -8.54 -9.67 10.02
N SER A 235 -9.05 -10.59 9.18
CA SER A 235 -8.73 -10.59 7.74
C SER A 235 -9.17 -9.29 7.05
N ARG A 236 -10.36 -8.77 7.42
CA ARG A 236 -10.92 -7.52 6.89
C ARG A 236 -9.98 -6.35 7.17
N ILE A 237 -9.63 -6.12 8.44
CA ILE A 237 -8.81 -4.97 8.82
C ILE A 237 -7.37 -5.09 8.28
N VAL A 238 -6.82 -6.31 8.16
CA VAL A 238 -5.52 -6.55 7.52
C VAL A 238 -5.54 -6.07 6.07
N ILE A 239 -6.52 -6.51 5.27
CA ILE A 239 -6.60 -6.15 3.85
C ILE A 239 -6.84 -4.64 3.69
N MET A 240 -7.77 -4.07 4.45
CA MET A 240 -8.04 -2.62 4.41
C MET A 240 -6.81 -1.79 4.76
N THR A 241 -6.02 -2.21 5.75
CA THR A 241 -4.79 -1.52 6.16
C THR A 241 -3.72 -1.63 5.07
N LEU A 242 -3.58 -2.77 4.41
CA LEU A 242 -2.63 -2.94 3.32
C LEU A 242 -3.05 -2.16 2.07
N MET A 243 -4.36 -2.06 1.78
CA MET A 243 -4.87 -1.17 0.72
C MET A 243 -4.66 0.30 1.07
N LEU A 244 -4.75 0.69 2.34
CA LEU A 244 -4.41 2.04 2.79
C LEU A 244 -2.93 2.34 2.56
N ALA A 245 -2.06 1.41 2.96
CA ALA A 245 -0.62 1.52 2.74
C ALA A 245 -0.23 1.48 1.25
N TYR A 246 -1.06 0.90 0.40
CA TYR A 246 -0.86 0.91 -1.06
C TYR A 246 -0.96 2.32 -1.64
N ILE A 247 -1.80 3.20 -1.08
CA ILE A 247 -2.11 4.52 -1.65
C ILE A 247 -0.85 5.35 -1.92
N PRO A 248 0.05 5.62 -0.96
CA PRO A 248 1.22 6.46 -1.25
C PRO A 248 2.17 5.81 -2.25
N PHE A 249 2.30 4.48 -2.24
CA PHE A 249 3.15 3.79 -3.22
C PHE A 249 2.62 3.98 -4.64
N ALA A 250 1.31 3.80 -4.82
CA ALA A 250 0.63 3.92 -6.11
C ALA A 250 0.69 5.35 -6.66
N LEU A 251 0.28 6.31 -5.85
CA LEU A 251 0.17 7.71 -6.26
C LEU A 251 1.53 8.37 -6.50
N LEU A 252 2.59 7.97 -5.80
CA LEU A 252 3.94 8.47 -6.07
C LEU A 252 4.49 7.99 -7.41
N THR A 253 4.04 6.82 -7.89
CA THR A 253 4.42 6.25 -9.19
C THR A 253 3.46 6.59 -10.33
N GLY A 254 2.26 7.10 -10.02
CA GLY A 254 1.23 7.42 -11.00
C GLY A 254 1.45 8.76 -11.69
N ASP A 255 1.11 8.86 -12.96
CA ASP A 255 1.29 10.08 -13.76
C ASP A 255 0.16 11.11 -13.55
N GLU A 256 -1.02 10.66 -13.11
CA GLU A 256 -2.22 11.50 -12.96
C GLU A 256 -2.20 12.37 -11.69
N VAL A 257 -1.28 12.12 -10.77
CA VAL A 257 -1.20 12.79 -9.47
C VAL A 257 -0.40 14.08 -9.57
N THR A 258 -0.95 15.18 -9.05
CA THR A 258 -0.27 16.48 -9.05
C THR A 258 1.03 16.44 -8.24
N GLN A 259 1.97 17.33 -8.60
CA GLN A 259 3.26 17.38 -7.92
C GLN A 259 3.13 17.70 -6.42
N ASP A 260 2.19 18.56 -6.03
CA ASP A 260 1.95 18.91 -4.63
C ASP A 260 1.52 17.69 -3.80
N TRP A 261 0.64 16.86 -4.35
CA TRP A 261 0.26 15.58 -3.74
C TRP A 261 1.45 14.63 -3.65
N LYS A 262 2.26 14.53 -4.71
CA LYS A 262 3.47 13.69 -4.66
C LYS A 262 4.43 14.17 -3.58
N ASP A 263 4.67 15.46 -3.45
CA ASP A 263 5.58 15.98 -2.44
C ASP A 263 5.03 15.83 -1.01
N TYR A 264 3.71 15.99 -0.82
CA TYR A 264 3.03 15.67 0.44
C TYR A 264 3.18 14.19 0.81
N LEU A 265 2.91 13.27 -0.13
CA LEU A 265 2.99 11.82 0.09
C LEU A 265 4.42 11.32 0.32
N ARG A 266 5.46 12.09 -0.06
CA ARG A 266 6.85 11.78 0.29
C ARG A 266 7.21 12.18 1.72
N SER A 267 6.39 12.98 2.40
CA SER A 267 6.73 13.51 3.72
C SER A 267 6.81 12.44 4.81
N SER A 268 7.75 12.58 5.75
CA SER A 268 7.89 11.64 6.87
C SER A 268 6.60 11.45 7.67
N LEU A 269 5.76 12.48 7.77
CA LEU A 269 4.44 12.41 8.43
C LEU A 269 3.60 11.22 7.94
N VAL A 270 3.52 11.01 6.62
CA VAL A 270 2.74 9.92 6.02
C VAL A 270 3.38 8.56 6.35
N TRP A 271 4.69 8.46 6.19
CA TRP A 271 5.42 7.19 6.34
C TRP A 271 5.57 6.74 7.79
N GLU A 272 5.77 7.68 8.72
CA GLU A 272 5.77 7.40 10.17
C GLU A 272 4.38 6.97 10.67
N ALA A 273 3.32 7.59 10.16
CA ALA A 273 1.95 7.20 10.49
C ALA A 273 1.62 5.79 9.95
N LEU A 274 2.01 5.50 8.71
CA LEU A 274 1.89 4.16 8.13
C LEU A 274 2.71 3.13 8.89
N GLN A 275 3.96 3.43 9.22
CA GLN A 275 4.82 2.53 10.00
C GLN A 275 4.18 2.18 11.33
N ARG A 276 3.68 3.18 12.07
CA ARG A 276 3.01 2.97 13.35
C ARG A 276 1.79 2.06 13.21
N LEU A 277 0.94 2.32 12.22
CA LEU A 277 -0.25 1.49 11.94
C LEU A 277 0.15 0.04 11.59
N LEU A 278 1.15 -0.14 10.73
CA LEU A 278 1.63 -1.46 10.32
C LEU A 278 2.34 -2.22 11.44
N ASP A 279 3.08 -1.54 12.31
CA ASP A 279 3.69 -2.14 13.50
C ASP A 279 2.62 -2.63 14.48
N ASN A 280 1.58 -1.82 14.70
CA ASN A 280 0.43 -2.20 15.52
C ASN A 280 -0.33 -3.38 14.90
N LEU A 281 -0.54 -3.38 13.59
CA LEU A 281 -1.16 -4.50 12.88
C LEU A 281 -0.29 -5.76 12.96
N THR A 282 1.04 -5.63 12.85
CA THR A 282 1.98 -6.76 12.99
C THR A 282 1.87 -7.41 14.37
N LYS A 283 1.74 -6.59 15.43
CA LYS A 283 1.49 -7.06 16.80
C LYS A 283 0.13 -7.74 16.94
N HIS A 284 -0.93 -7.15 16.36
CA HIS A 284 -2.28 -7.72 16.36
C HIS A 284 -2.32 -9.11 15.70
N VAL A 285 -1.79 -9.24 14.48
CA VAL A 285 -1.73 -10.52 13.73
C VAL A 285 -0.81 -11.53 14.45
N SER A 286 0.07 -11.07 15.34
CA SER A 286 0.90 -11.92 16.20
C SER A 286 0.30 -12.23 17.56
N SER A 287 -0.96 -11.83 17.80
CA SER A 287 -1.67 -12.05 19.06
C SER A 287 -0.93 -11.45 20.27
N GLN A 288 -0.16 -10.38 20.05
CA GLN A 288 0.72 -9.74 21.03
C GLN A 288 0.43 -8.25 21.23
N GLY A 289 -0.82 -7.80 21.06
CA GLY A 289 -1.06 -6.37 21.21
C GLY A 289 -2.46 -5.89 20.83
N PRO A 290 -2.58 -4.80 20.05
CA PRO A 290 -3.81 -4.00 19.94
C PRO A 290 -5.02 -4.82 19.47
N THR A 291 -6.21 -4.40 19.90
CA THR A 291 -7.49 -4.94 19.44
C THR A 291 -7.80 -4.48 18.00
N VAL A 292 -8.83 -5.05 17.36
CA VAL A 292 -9.27 -4.56 16.05
C VAL A 292 -9.66 -3.08 16.12
N ASP A 293 -10.42 -2.68 17.14
CA ASP A 293 -10.86 -1.31 17.36
C ASP A 293 -9.68 -0.33 17.49
N ASP A 294 -8.60 -0.75 18.15
CA ASP A 294 -7.37 0.06 18.23
C ASP A 294 -6.72 0.25 16.85
N ILE A 295 -6.73 -0.79 16.01
CA ILE A 295 -6.23 -0.71 14.64
C ILE A 295 -7.14 0.20 13.80
N GLU A 296 -8.46 0.11 13.94
CA GLU A 296 -9.41 0.98 13.24
C GLU A 296 -9.24 2.45 13.63
N ALA A 297 -9.04 2.74 14.91
CA ALA A 297 -8.80 4.09 15.38
C ALA A 297 -7.50 4.68 14.81
N GLU A 298 -6.43 3.89 14.69
CA GLU A 298 -5.19 4.31 14.02
C GLU A 298 -5.37 4.40 12.49
N TRP A 299 -6.16 3.50 11.90
CA TRP A 299 -6.49 3.52 10.47
C TRP A 299 -7.21 4.83 10.09
N GLU A 300 -8.18 5.27 10.89
CA GLU A 300 -8.86 6.56 10.68
C GLU A 300 -7.91 7.76 10.82
N LYS A 301 -6.94 7.72 11.74
CA LYS A 301 -5.91 8.77 11.84
C LYS A 301 -5.05 8.85 10.57
N VAL A 302 -4.61 7.70 10.04
CA VAL A 302 -3.82 7.64 8.81
C VAL A 302 -4.65 8.09 7.61
N LYS A 303 -5.93 7.70 7.54
CA LYS A 303 -6.86 8.18 6.53
C LYS A 303 -6.99 9.69 6.55
N ASP A 304 -7.17 10.27 7.74
CA ASP A 304 -7.25 11.71 7.94
C ASP A 304 -5.99 12.44 7.48
N ILE A 305 -4.81 11.84 7.69
CA ILE A 305 -3.55 12.36 7.16
C ILE A 305 -3.59 12.31 5.64
N LEU A 306 -3.87 11.15 5.05
CA LEU A 306 -3.86 10.98 3.59
C LEU A 306 -4.86 11.90 2.87
N LEU A 307 -6.03 12.18 3.44
CA LEU A 307 -7.05 13.06 2.86
C LEU A 307 -6.73 14.55 2.99
N LYS A 308 -5.80 14.95 3.86
CA LYS A 308 -5.51 16.36 4.15
C LYS A 308 -4.20 16.79 3.48
N LEU A 309 -4.32 17.34 2.27
CA LEU A 309 -3.22 18.06 1.63
C LEU A 309 -2.85 19.28 2.48
N THR A 310 -1.81 19.13 3.27
CA THR A 310 -1.29 20.17 4.16
C THR A 310 0.13 20.53 3.71
N ALA A 311 0.51 21.80 3.85
CA ALA A 311 1.88 22.20 3.57
C ALA A 311 2.82 21.50 4.55
N THR A 312 3.57 20.51 4.09
CA THR A 312 4.53 19.81 4.95
C THR A 312 5.81 20.62 5.05
N SER A 313 6.15 21.01 6.27
CA SER A 313 7.42 21.67 6.57
C SER A 313 8.50 20.62 6.80
N ILE A 314 9.38 20.44 5.81
CA ILE A 314 10.45 19.41 5.82
C ILE A 314 11.63 19.86 6.68
N ASP A 315 11.74 19.48 7.95
CA ASP A 315 12.84 19.97 8.79
C ASP A 315 14.23 19.63 8.23
N THR A 316 15.10 20.63 8.24
CA THR A 316 16.48 20.65 7.68
C THR A 316 17.49 21.03 8.76
N ASN A 317 17.04 21.30 9.99
CA ASN A 317 17.89 21.77 11.08
C ASN A 317 19.01 20.78 11.41
N ALA A 318 18.73 19.48 11.36
CA ALA A 318 19.71 18.44 11.65
C ALA A 318 20.88 18.47 10.65
N GLU A 319 20.57 18.57 9.36
CA GLU A 319 21.55 18.62 8.27
C GLU A 319 22.37 19.89 8.31
N ILE A 320 21.73 21.04 8.54
CA ILE A 320 22.43 22.33 8.72
C ILE A 320 23.39 22.25 9.92
N LEU A 321 22.95 21.68 11.04
CA LEU A 321 23.79 21.51 12.22
C LEU A 321 24.98 20.57 11.96
N GLU A 322 24.78 19.50 11.19
CA GLU A 322 25.83 18.58 10.77
C GLU A 322 26.87 19.26 9.87
N LEU A 323 26.43 20.04 8.89
CA LEU A 323 27.29 20.87 8.04
C LEU A 323 28.14 21.84 8.87
N LEU A 324 27.54 22.54 9.83
CA LEU A 324 28.26 23.44 10.74
C LEU A 324 29.34 22.70 11.55
N ARG A 325 29.04 21.48 12.01
CA ARG A 325 30.01 20.62 12.72
C ARG A 325 31.14 20.13 11.80
N LEU A 326 30.83 19.81 10.54
CA LEU A 326 31.82 19.40 9.54
C LEU A 326 32.78 20.53 9.18
N ALA A 327 32.29 21.76 9.05
CA ALA A 327 33.13 22.93 8.74
C ALA A 327 34.32 23.07 9.70
N ALA A 328 34.12 22.82 10.99
CA ALA A 328 35.16 22.88 12.02
C ALA A 328 36.24 21.77 11.88
N ARG A 329 35.93 20.70 11.15
CA ARG A 329 36.80 19.52 10.99
C ARG A 329 37.53 19.48 9.63
N ILE A 330 37.10 20.30 8.68
CA ILE A 330 37.72 20.38 7.35
C ILE A 330 38.98 21.24 7.42
N ARG A 331 40.08 20.69 6.93
CA ARG A 331 41.38 21.38 6.87
C ARG A 331 41.51 22.15 5.55
N ARG A 332 42.46 23.10 5.52
CA ARG A 332 42.89 23.73 4.26
C ARG A 332 43.49 22.66 3.33
N PRO A 333 43.36 22.80 1.99
CA PRO A 333 42.85 23.95 1.23
C PRO A 333 41.34 23.93 0.92
N PHE A 334 40.53 23.23 1.72
CA PHE A 334 39.08 23.11 1.46
C PHE A 334 38.20 23.87 2.46
N HIS A 335 38.77 24.39 3.54
CA HIS A 335 38.01 24.96 4.65
C HIS A 335 37.15 26.17 4.24
N GLY A 336 37.75 27.22 3.68
CA GLY A 336 37.04 28.45 3.31
C GLY A 336 35.94 28.19 2.27
N ARG A 337 36.25 27.45 1.21
CA ARG A 337 35.25 27.11 0.18
C ARG A 337 34.09 26.26 0.74
N SER A 338 34.35 25.36 1.69
CA SER A 338 33.31 24.59 2.38
C SER A 338 32.41 25.49 3.23
N VAL A 339 33.00 26.46 3.95
CA VAL A 339 32.23 27.42 4.76
C VAL A 339 31.29 28.26 3.88
N GLU A 340 31.74 28.69 2.70
CA GLU A 340 30.86 29.43 1.77
C GLU A 340 29.71 28.57 1.24
N LEU A 341 29.95 27.29 0.89
CA LEU A 341 28.86 26.37 0.53
C LEU A 341 27.82 26.26 1.65
N ILE A 342 28.27 26.11 2.90
CA ILE A 342 27.37 26.02 4.07
C ILE A 342 26.57 27.31 4.25
N ARG A 343 27.18 28.48 4.04
CA ARG A 343 26.50 29.78 4.09
C ARG A 343 25.43 29.91 2.99
N MET A 344 25.70 29.42 1.78
CA MET A 344 24.71 29.37 0.70
C MET A 344 23.52 28.50 1.08
N LEU A 345 23.76 27.31 1.63
CA LEU A 345 22.71 26.38 2.05
C LEU A 345 21.90 26.93 3.23
N TYR A 346 22.54 27.60 4.18
CA TYR A 346 21.86 28.31 5.27
C TYR A 346 20.97 29.46 4.75
N TYR A 347 21.45 30.18 3.72
CA TYR A 347 20.65 31.20 3.06
C TYR A 347 19.42 30.60 2.36
N LEU A 348 19.60 29.52 1.59
CA LEU A 348 18.51 28.79 0.94
C LEU A 348 17.51 28.23 1.96
N ASP A 349 17.97 27.74 3.11
CA ASP A 349 17.11 27.31 4.21
C ASP A 349 16.21 28.44 4.71
N GLY A 350 16.80 29.61 5.00
CA GLY A 350 16.05 30.79 5.41
C GLY A 350 15.05 31.28 4.37
N TYR A 351 15.41 31.20 3.08
CA TYR A 351 14.52 31.56 1.96
C TYR A 351 13.35 30.58 1.82
N SER A 352 13.65 29.28 1.83
CA SER A 352 12.66 28.21 1.62
C SER A 352 11.50 28.23 2.63
N LYS A 353 11.74 28.76 3.84
CA LYS A 353 10.73 28.91 4.90
C LYS A 353 9.71 30.03 4.65
N ARG A 354 10.00 30.96 3.73
CA ARG A 354 9.18 32.17 3.46
C ARG A 354 8.43 32.11 2.13
N ASP A 355 8.73 31.12 1.30
CA ASP A 355 8.15 30.98 -0.03
C ASP A 355 6.72 30.39 0.03
N GLN A 356 5.93 30.56 -1.03
CA GLN A 356 4.62 29.88 -1.14
C GLN A 356 4.78 28.40 -1.52
N LYS A 357 5.91 28.00 -2.11
CA LYS A 357 6.26 26.63 -2.53
C LYS A 357 7.15 25.92 -1.50
N VAL A 358 6.91 26.16 -0.20
CA VAL A 358 7.73 25.67 0.92
C VAL A 358 8.10 24.19 0.75
N THR A 359 7.13 23.31 0.54
CA THR A 359 7.37 21.86 0.50
C THR A 359 8.31 21.45 -0.64
N ARG A 360 8.10 21.96 -1.85
CA ARG A 360 8.99 21.66 -2.99
C ARG A 360 10.40 22.21 -2.75
N HIS A 361 10.50 23.49 -2.37
CA HIS A 361 11.79 24.12 -2.13
C HIS A 361 12.57 23.39 -1.02
N ARG A 362 11.91 23.05 0.09
CA ARG A 362 12.56 22.36 1.21
C ARG A 362 13.00 20.94 0.85
N LYS A 363 12.30 20.26 -0.05
CA LYS A 363 12.70 18.95 -0.58
C LYS A 363 13.97 19.05 -1.42
N ASP A 364 14.00 19.96 -2.38
CA ASP A 364 15.15 20.16 -3.26
C ASP A 364 16.37 20.56 -2.42
N LEU A 365 16.18 21.44 -1.42
CA LEU A 365 17.21 21.78 -0.44
C LEU A 365 17.69 20.57 0.36
N LYS A 366 16.79 19.71 0.85
CA LYS A 366 17.16 18.52 1.63
C LYS A 366 18.10 17.60 0.86
N LEU A 367 17.82 17.38 -0.43
CA LEU A 367 18.67 16.55 -1.30
C LEU A 367 20.07 17.15 -1.44
N VAL A 368 20.16 18.46 -1.70
CA VAL A 368 21.46 19.14 -1.84
C VAL A 368 22.22 19.21 -0.51
N LEU A 369 21.53 19.35 0.62
CA LEU A 369 22.13 19.25 1.95
C LEU A 369 22.80 17.88 2.15
N ASP A 370 22.09 16.77 1.86
CA ASP A 370 22.61 15.42 2.05
C ASP A 370 23.81 15.13 1.12
N ASP A 371 23.76 15.60 -0.13
CA ASP A 371 24.88 15.54 -1.08
C ASP A 371 26.09 16.35 -0.58
N THR A 372 25.84 17.55 -0.05
CA THR A 372 26.89 18.41 0.50
C THR A 372 27.55 17.78 1.71
N ILE A 373 26.77 17.24 2.66
CA ILE A 373 27.31 16.54 3.83
C ILE A 373 28.21 15.38 3.39
N THR A 374 27.75 14.57 2.43
CA THR A 374 28.53 13.43 1.92
C THR A 374 29.86 13.87 1.29
N SER A 375 29.85 14.95 0.49
CA SER A 375 31.06 15.53 -0.09
C SER A 375 31.98 16.10 0.99
N LEU A 376 31.45 16.83 1.97
CA LEU A 376 32.24 17.41 3.05
C LEU A 376 32.84 16.35 3.99
N GLU A 377 32.18 15.22 4.22
CA GLU A 377 32.75 14.07 4.94
C GLU A 377 33.92 13.42 4.17
N SER A 378 33.80 13.33 2.85
CA SER A 378 34.88 12.88 1.95
C SER A 378 36.08 13.85 2.04
N THR A 379 35.82 15.15 1.93
CA THR A 379 36.82 16.21 2.02
C THR A 379 37.50 16.26 3.39
N GLN A 380 36.75 16.05 4.49
CA GLN A 380 37.31 15.98 5.84
C GLN A 380 38.35 14.86 5.96
N LYS A 381 38.10 13.71 5.34
CA LYS A 381 38.97 12.53 5.40
C LYS A 381 40.19 12.65 4.49
N ALA A 382 40.05 13.36 3.37
CA ALA A 382 41.09 13.51 2.34
C ALA A 382 42.36 14.25 2.82
N VAL A 383 42.25 15.07 3.87
CA VAL A 383 43.39 15.80 4.43
C VAL A 383 43.61 15.37 5.87
N SER A 384 44.43 14.35 6.08
CA SER A 384 44.83 13.90 7.44
C SER A 384 45.87 14.84 8.07
N ASP A 385 46.83 15.31 7.26
CA ASP A 385 47.83 16.32 7.61
C ASP A 385 47.88 17.41 6.53
N VAL A 386 47.83 18.68 6.95
CA VAL A 386 47.91 19.81 6.02
C VAL A 386 49.29 19.91 5.33
N LYS A 387 50.32 19.31 5.93
CA LYS A 387 51.68 19.32 5.38
C LYS A 387 51.86 18.31 4.23
N SER A 388 51.06 17.25 4.18
CA SER A 388 51.19 16.19 3.17
C SER A 388 50.48 16.51 1.87
N ILE A 389 49.48 17.39 1.87
CA ILE A 389 48.70 17.73 0.67
C ILE A 389 49.37 18.83 -0.18
N THR A 390 49.33 18.66 -1.50
CA THR A 390 49.71 19.65 -2.52
C THR A 390 48.54 19.92 -3.45
N LEU A 391 48.54 21.08 -4.11
CA LEU A 391 47.48 21.45 -5.09
C LEU A 391 47.52 20.58 -6.36
N ASN A 392 48.66 19.93 -6.63
CA ASN A 392 48.80 19.05 -7.79
C ASN A 392 48.42 17.59 -7.49
N ALA A 393 48.22 17.24 -6.22
CA ALA A 393 47.87 15.88 -5.82
C ALA A 393 46.51 15.45 -6.42
N ASP A 394 46.43 14.19 -6.84
CA ASP A 394 45.18 13.63 -7.38
C ASP A 394 44.03 13.71 -6.37
N GLU A 395 44.35 13.51 -5.09
CA GLU A 395 43.39 13.65 -4.00
C GLU A 395 42.86 15.08 -3.87
N TYR A 396 43.70 16.10 -4.10
CA TYR A 396 43.23 17.49 -4.13
C TYR A 396 42.26 17.72 -5.30
N LYS A 397 42.66 17.33 -6.51
CA LYS A 397 41.85 17.52 -7.73
C LYS A 397 40.52 16.79 -7.66
N LYS A 398 40.53 15.59 -7.07
CA LYS A 398 39.32 14.80 -6.81
C LYS A 398 38.35 15.56 -5.90
N GLN A 399 38.83 16.05 -4.75
CA GLN A 399 37.98 16.80 -3.81
C GLN A 399 37.53 18.14 -4.38
N GLU A 400 38.37 18.82 -5.15
CA GLU A 400 37.95 20.04 -5.86
C GLU A 400 36.79 19.75 -6.81
N THR A 401 36.88 18.66 -7.57
CA THR A 401 35.81 18.25 -8.50
C THR A 401 34.52 17.91 -7.75
N GLU A 402 34.61 17.11 -6.68
CA GLU A 402 33.44 16.76 -5.83
C GLU A 402 32.75 18.01 -5.27
N LEU A 403 33.51 18.99 -4.78
CA LEU A 403 32.96 20.24 -4.25
C LEU A 403 32.35 21.12 -5.35
N ARG A 404 32.94 21.13 -6.56
CA ARG A 404 32.35 21.85 -7.71
C ARG A 404 31.05 21.19 -8.19
N ASP A 405 30.96 19.87 -8.14
CA ASP A 405 29.72 19.16 -8.46
C ASP A 405 28.60 19.51 -7.49
N VAL A 406 28.91 19.61 -6.19
CA VAL A 406 27.96 20.10 -5.19
C VAL A 406 27.59 21.57 -5.44
N LEU A 407 28.56 22.43 -5.73
CA LEU A 407 28.32 23.84 -6.03
C LEU A 407 27.31 24.02 -7.19
N ARG A 408 27.44 23.22 -8.25
CA ARG A 408 26.48 23.19 -9.37
C ARG A 408 25.07 22.78 -8.94
N LYS A 409 24.92 21.81 -8.03
CA LYS A 409 23.60 21.44 -7.48
C LYS A 409 23.00 22.58 -6.64
N VAL A 410 23.84 23.33 -5.93
CA VAL A 410 23.41 24.54 -5.22
C VAL A 410 22.92 25.59 -6.22
N GLU A 411 23.62 25.83 -7.33
CA GLU A 411 23.18 26.72 -8.42
C GLU A 411 21.80 26.35 -8.98
N GLU A 412 21.60 25.07 -9.28
CA GLU A 412 20.32 24.54 -9.75
C GLU A 412 19.20 24.79 -8.73
N THR A 413 19.52 24.75 -7.43
CA THR A 413 18.58 25.04 -6.34
C THR A 413 18.20 26.54 -6.30
N PHE A 414 19.17 27.44 -6.46
CA PHE A 414 18.88 28.89 -6.60
C PHE A 414 17.95 29.17 -7.78
N SER A 415 18.17 28.49 -8.91
CA SER A 415 17.33 28.60 -10.10
C SER A 415 15.92 28.09 -9.83
N THR A 416 15.79 26.93 -9.19
CA THR A 416 14.49 26.33 -8.85
C THR A 416 13.70 27.21 -7.88
N PHE A 417 14.39 27.92 -6.98
CA PHE A 417 13.77 28.80 -5.99
C PHE A 417 13.39 30.18 -6.56
N GLY A 418 13.69 30.44 -7.84
CA GLY A 418 13.40 31.73 -8.48
C GLY A 418 14.32 32.87 -8.05
N ILE A 419 15.51 32.56 -7.51
CA ILE A 419 16.50 33.53 -7.02
C ILE A 419 17.85 33.40 -7.75
N ALA A 420 17.82 32.94 -9.01
CA ALA A 420 19.00 32.80 -9.86
C ALA A 420 19.83 34.10 -9.97
N ASN A 421 19.18 35.26 -9.86
CA ASN A 421 19.84 36.56 -9.90
C ASN A 421 20.81 36.81 -8.73
N GLN A 422 20.75 36.02 -7.65
CA GLN A 422 21.68 36.11 -6.52
C GLN A 422 22.89 35.17 -6.65
N TRP A 423 22.88 34.28 -7.65
CA TRP A 423 23.89 33.24 -7.79
C TRP A 423 25.29 33.79 -7.99
N SER A 424 25.46 34.79 -8.88
CA SER A 424 26.77 35.36 -9.24
C SER A 424 27.56 35.85 -8.02
N ASP A 425 26.87 36.49 -7.06
CA ASP A 425 27.50 37.03 -5.86
C ASP A 425 27.94 35.92 -4.89
N LYS A 426 27.13 34.85 -4.80
CA LYS A 426 27.44 33.66 -4.00
C LYS A 426 28.60 32.89 -4.61
N GLU A 427 28.55 32.62 -5.91
CA GLU A 427 29.61 31.93 -6.63
C GLU A 427 30.95 32.68 -6.55
N SER A 428 30.92 34.01 -6.70
CA SER A 428 32.10 34.86 -6.53
C SER A 428 32.72 34.70 -5.13
N SER A 429 31.89 34.70 -4.08
CA SER A 429 32.35 34.51 -2.70
C SER A 429 33.02 33.14 -2.50
N TYR A 430 32.45 32.08 -3.07
CA TYR A 430 33.06 30.74 -3.06
C TYR A 430 34.41 30.71 -3.79
N ASN A 431 34.48 31.28 -4.98
CA ASN A 431 35.71 31.33 -5.79
C ASN A 431 36.82 32.14 -5.10
N VAL A 432 36.47 33.23 -4.40
CA VAL A 432 37.41 33.99 -3.57
C VAL A 432 37.92 33.14 -2.40
N ALA A 433 37.03 32.45 -1.69
CA ALA A 433 37.41 31.57 -0.57
C ALA A 433 38.33 30.42 -1.03
N ALA A 434 38.08 29.83 -2.20
CA ALA A 434 38.93 28.82 -2.81
C ALA A 434 40.36 29.32 -3.07
N LYS A 435 40.50 30.52 -3.67
CA LYS A 435 41.80 31.16 -3.90
C LYS A 435 42.55 31.48 -2.61
N ILE A 436 41.84 31.94 -1.57
CA ILE A 436 42.42 32.20 -0.25
C ILE A 436 42.96 30.91 0.37
N ASP A 437 42.21 29.82 0.29
CA ASP A 437 42.65 28.52 0.79
C ASP A 437 43.93 28.02 0.10
N GLU A 438 43.98 28.12 -1.22
CA GLU A 438 45.14 27.74 -2.03
C GLU A 438 46.36 28.61 -1.70
N SER A 439 46.18 29.93 -1.66
CA SER A 439 47.25 30.88 -1.32
C SER A 439 47.81 30.61 0.08
N HIS A 440 46.94 30.35 1.07
CA HIS A 440 47.38 30.03 2.42
C HIS A 440 48.15 28.71 2.49
N LEU A 441 47.74 27.68 1.74
CA LEU A 441 48.48 26.43 1.65
C LEU A 441 49.86 26.66 1.03
N THR A 442 49.94 27.32 -0.13
CA THR A 442 51.21 27.61 -0.82
C THR A 442 52.16 28.41 0.06
N ALA A 443 51.67 29.47 0.71
CA ALA A 443 52.49 30.30 1.60
C ALA A 443 53.00 29.51 2.82
N MET A 444 52.18 28.64 3.40
CA MET A 444 52.56 27.78 4.50
C MET A 444 53.61 26.75 4.08
N ARG A 445 53.44 26.09 2.93
CA ARG A 445 54.41 25.14 2.37
C ARG A 445 55.76 25.80 2.10
N GLN A 446 55.75 26.97 1.47
CA GLN A 446 56.97 27.76 1.20
C GLN A 446 57.73 28.10 2.49
N ARG A 447 57.02 28.57 3.53
CA ARG A 447 57.63 28.91 4.83
C ARG A 447 58.20 27.71 5.57
N LEU A 448 57.62 26.52 5.38
CA LEU A 448 58.10 25.28 5.96
C LEU A 448 59.19 24.58 5.13
N GLY A 449 59.59 25.15 3.98
CA GLY A 449 60.56 24.53 3.09
C GLY A 449 60.04 23.26 2.40
N LEU A 450 58.73 23.10 2.29
CA LEU A 450 58.08 21.99 1.60
C LEU A 450 57.95 22.34 0.10
N ALA A 451 58.16 21.35 -0.78
CA ALA A 451 57.95 21.53 -2.22
C ALA A 451 56.52 22.03 -2.51
N ALA A 452 56.39 23.02 -3.40
CA ALA A 452 55.11 23.67 -3.69
C ALA A 452 54.00 22.70 -4.11
#